data_AF-A0A842YCB9-F1
#
_entry.id   AF-A0A842YCB9-F1
#
_cell.length_a   1.000
_cell.length_b   1.000
_cell.length_c   1.000
_cell.angle_alpha   90.00
_cell.angle_beta   90.00
_cell.angle_gamma   90.00
#
_symmetry.space_group_name_H-M   'P 1'
#
loop_
_entity.id
_entity.type
_entity.pdbx_description
1 polymer ?
#
loop_
_entity_poly.entity_id
_entity_poly.type
_entity_poly.pdbx_seq_one_letter_code
_entity_poly.pdbx_strand_id
1 'polypeptide(L)'
;NPLIGYNDFAIHISQNYGFAITTMNTWDESLVEICDVLVAGSGGYAPISYSSGEITFIKNFVNGGGGLLIFSDWGQWGNNTNSLLGGFNFARNYTGGYVTDSDDYTNSIGQVIYGSGNIANHSASIGVNSIQMYLGNAFTTMPVNAKAIVWSDTDGTAQWSLGGLASALPVAASLNYGAGRVFALADCNLFNDDDNDVDASHDFFDEGNEVFAANIMNWLSAAGIPEKTILVEQSHTPFYNVNNIQPFLSLLTLNGFNIRWVTDFSEVLINEADIVFNINGNTNWSAPEKAVLEDFVSRGGGLFLLCDWYTYNTQTNDILSGFGMVINGSSYLTDTNDGWVDPPPSSYIAYGEENMGSHAIMNGVHRIEIDRGCGFSSIGTGTALMVTDNDGTAGWYNSTTVNGEANAVPVFAATTFDFGRVVVVPDINFVSTGDADADGYPTLYDSDNDVFLTNAFFWFIQNRAPIVEVVFPNGGEQLNGTHHIMWSAVDPNIHDEMTFEVFVSDNNGSDWTSLVSGIYVLSYDWNTTLHDDANSYMIRVVASDGITTGQDQSDNPFELDNFLDGDGGLPVDPMLLLLIGAGVVIIVIVIIIIMKKKK
;
A
#
# COMPACT_ATOMS: atom_id res chain seq x y z
N ASN A 1 39.39 -2.66 7.41
CA ASN A 1 38.39 -1.61 7.63
C ASN A 1 37.46 -1.66 6.42
N PRO A 2 36.20 -2.08 6.58
CA PRO A 2 35.27 -2.23 5.46
C PRO A 2 34.83 -0.91 4.81
N LEU A 3 35.11 0.24 5.46
CA LEU A 3 34.81 1.58 4.92
C LEU A 3 35.91 2.15 4.02
N ILE A 4 37.02 1.43 3.81
CA ILE A 4 38.06 1.93 2.89
C ILE A 4 37.46 2.00 1.49
N GLY A 5 37.41 3.21 0.93
CA GLY A 5 36.82 3.49 -0.37
C GLY A 5 35.33 3.78 -0.34
N TYR A 6 34.69 3.91 0.82
CA TYR A 6 33.27 4.24 0.99
C TYR A 6 33.03 5.28 2.11
N ASN A 7 34.02 6.13 2.38
CA ASN A 7 33.94 7.11 3.46
C ASN A 7 32.88 8.17 3.16
N ASP A 8 32.75 8.61 1.91
CA ASP A 8 31.79 9.66 1.55
C ASP A 8 30.36 9.17 1.69
N PHE A 9 30.06 7.95 1.20
CA PHE A 9 28.78 7.30 1.44
C PHE A 9 28.46 7.21 2.94
N ALA A 10 29.39 6.69 3.75
CA ALA A 10 29.19 6.53 5.18
C ALA A 10 28.99 7.87 5.91
N ILE A 11 29.77 8.89 5.56
CA ILE A 11 29.65 10.25 6.13
C ILE A 11 28.30 10.85 5.73
N HIS A 12 27.91 10.74 4.46
CA HIS A 12 26.69 11.33 3.93
C HIS A 12 25.44 10.77 4.63
N ILE A 13 25.29 9.45 4.69
CA ILE A 13 24.11 8.84 5.34
C ILE A 13 24.10 9.06 6.86
N SER A 14 25.28 9.15 7.50
CA SER A 14 25.35 9.36 8.94
C SER A 14 25.05 10.80 9.33
N GLN A 15 25.61 11.79 8.62
CA GLN A 15 25.49 13.20 8.98
C GLN A 15 24.18 13.83 8.50
N ASN A 16 23.67 13.40 7.33
CA ASN A 16 22.50 14.04 6.71
C ASN A 16 21.21 13.25 6.92
N TYR A 17 21.29 11.94 7.18
CA TYR A 17 20.13 11.05 7.32
C TYR A 17 20.09 10.29 8.65
N GLY A 18 21.02 10.56 9.56
CA GLY A 18 20.97 10.08 10.95
C GLY A 18 21.33 8.60 11.14
N PHE A 19 21.87 7.91 10.13
CA PHE A 19 22.26 6.51 10.26
C PHE A 19 23.45 6.34 11.21
N ALA A 20 23.30 5.43 12.18
CA ALA A 20 24.42 4.95 12.99
C ALA A 20 25.13 3.79 12.28
N ILE A 21 26.44 3.91 12.09
CA ILE A 21 27.22 2.95 11.29
C ILE A 21 28.13 2.12 12.20
N THR A 22 28.03 0.80 12.06
CA THR A 22 28.99 -0.17 12.61
C THR A 22 29.55 -1.01 11.46
N THR A 23 30.70 -1.66 11.70
CA THR A 23 31.36 -2.48 10.67
C THR A 23 31.87 -3.79 11.24
N MET A 24 31.92 -4.82 10.40
CA MET A 24 32.51 -6.11 10.73
C MET A 24 33.57 -6.50 9.70
N ASN A 25 34.79 -6.82 10.16
CA ASN A 25 35.87 -7.31 9.28
C ASN A 25 35.90 -8.84 9.17
N THR A 26 35.13 -9.51 10.02
CA THR A 26 34.88 -10.94 10.05
C THR A 26 33.40 -11.13 10.36
N TRP A 27 32.79 -12.19 9.83
CA TRP A 27 31.38 -12.47 10.09
C TRP A 27 31.05 -12.46 11.59
N ASP A 28 30.04 -11.66 11.96
CA ASP A 28 29.55 -11.51 13.32
C ASP A 28 28.03 -11.37 13.30
N GLU A 29 27.34 -12.47 13.63
CA GLU A 29 25.88 -12.54 13.66
C GLU A 29 25.27 -11.52 14.64
N SER A 30 25.96 -11.23 15.74
CA SER A 30 25.45 -10.29 16.76
C SER A 30 25.34 -8.86 16.25
N LEU A 31 26.18 -8.48 15.28
CA LEU A 31 26.09 -7.17 14.63
C LEU A 31 24.95 -7.11 13.61
N VAL A 32 24.65 -8.24 12.95
CA VAL A 32 23.53 -8.34 12.01
C VAL A 32 22.19 -8.33 12.77
N GLU A 33 22.11 -8.95 13.93
CA GLU A 33 20.88 -8.99 14.75
C GLU A 33 20.44 -7.62 15.28
N ILE A 34 21.37 -6.67 15.41
CA ILE A 34 21.09 -5.34 16.00
C ILE A 34 21.00 -4.22 14.96
N CYS A 35 21.27 -4.48 13.69
CA CYS A 35 21.20 -3.47 12.64
C CYS A 35 19.83 -3.47 11.94
N ASP A 36 19.36 -2.30 11.52
CA ASP A 36 18.16 -2.20 10.68
C ASP A 36 18.47 -2.56 9.21
N VAL A 37 19.67 -2.18 8.74
CA VAL A 37 20.12 -2.43 7.37
C VAL A 37 21.51 -3.06 7.36
N LEU A 38 21.63 -4.23 6.73
CA LEU A 38 22.90 -4.86 6.41
C LEU A 38 23.38 -4.42 5.02
N VAL A 39 24.60 -3.90 4.92
CA VAL A 39 25.23 -3.56 3.64
C VAL A 39 26.30 -4.60 3.30
N ALA A 40 26.07 -5.36 2.23
CA ALA A 40 26.94 -6.40 1.72
C ALA A 40 27.62 -5.95 0.42
N GLY A 41 28.82 -5.39 0.55
CA GLY A 41 29.61 -4.87 -0.57
C GLY A 41 30.46 -5.91 -1.30
N SER A 42 30.85 -5.55 -2.52
CA SER A 42 31.91 -6.21 -3.29
C SER A 42 33.24 -6.02 -2.56
N GLY A 43 34.01 -7.10 -2.40
CA GLY A 43 35.35 -7.03 -1.80
C GLY A 43 36.40 -6.80 -2.88
N GLY A 44 37.50 -6.11 -2.55
CA GLY A 44 38.66 -5.96 -3.44
C GLY A 44 39.32 -7.29 -3.84
N TYR A 45 40.58 -7.27 -4.29
CA TYR A 45 41.24 -8.46 -4.84
C TYR A 45 41.13 -9.73 -3.95
N ALA A 46 40.54 -10.79 -4.52
CA ALA A 46 40.32 -12.13 -3.94
C ALA A 46 39.32 -12.19 -2.76
N PRO A 47 38.06 -11.79 -2.95
CA PRO A 47 37.12 -11.69 -1.86
C PRO A 47 36.50 -13.06 -1.51
N ILE A 48 36.22 -13.28 -0.23
CA ILE A 48 35.66 -14.54 0.29
C ILE A 48 34.15 -14.55 0.03
N SER A 49 33.65 -15.59 -0.64
CA SER A 49 32.21 -15.76 -0.85
C SER A 49 31.48 -16.11 0.45
N TYR A 50 30.24 -15.61 0.58
CA TYR A 50 29.35 -15.99 1.66
C TYR A 50 29.07 -17.50 1.64
N SER A 51 29.18 -18.13 2.80
CA SER A 51 28.85 -19.53 3.03
C SER A 51 27.33 -19.74 3.06
N SER A 52 26.89 -20.98 2.90
CA SER A 52 25.46 -21.32 3.00
C SER A 52 24.86 -21.00 4.37
N GLY A 53 25.65 -21.05 5.44
CA GLY A 53 25.24 -20.67 6.79
C GLY A 53 24.96 -19.18 6.90
N GLU A 54 25.91 -18.35 6.45
CA GLU A 54 25.77 -16.89 6.43
C GLU A 54 24.59 -16.45 5.56
N ILE A 55 24.42 -17.04 4.37
CA ILE A 55 23.28 -16.75 3.50
C ILE A 55 21.96 -17.12 4.18
N THR A 56 21.89 -18.27 4.85
CA THR A 56 20.68 -18.66 5.60
C THR A 56 20.37 -17.68 6.72
N PHE A 57 21.40 -17.23 7.44
CA PHE A 57 21.27 -16.23 8.50
C PHE A 57 20.73 -14.90 7.95
N ILE A 58 21.34 -14.37 6.88
CA ILE A 58 20.90 -13.12 6.24
C ILE A 58 19.47 -13.24 5.72
N LYS A 59 19.10 -14.38 5.12
CA LYS A 59 17.72 -14.60 4.66
C LYS A 59 16.72 -14.59 5.82
N ASN A 60 17.07 -15.16 6.97
CA ASN A 60 16.22 -15.10 8.15
C ASN A 60 16.10 -13.67 8.71
N PHE A 61 17.21 -12.92 8.74
CA PHE A 61 17.22 -11.51 9.12
C PHE A 61 16.29 -10.67 8.23
N VAL A 62 16.44 -10.77 6.91
CA VAL A 62 15.57 -10.05 5.96
C VAL A 62 14.13 -10.54 6.08
N ASN A 63 13.89 -11.85 6.12
CA ASN A 63 12.53 -12.38 6.27
C ASN A 63 11.84 -11.90 7.57
N GLY A 64 12.60 -11.65 8.63
CA GLY A 64 12.15 -11.10 9.90
C GLY A 64 11.94 -9.60 9.94
N GLY A 65 12.21 -8.87 8.85
CA GLY A 65 12.01 -7.42 8.75
C GLY A 65 13.29 -6.61 8.56
N GLY A 66 14.46 -7.23 8.38
CA GLY A 66 15.71 -6.51 8.10
C GLY A 66 15.81 -5.96 6.67
N GLY A 67 16.52 -4.85 6.49
CA GLY A 67 16.91 -4.31 5.19
C GLY A 67 18.25 -4.89 4.73
N LEU A 68 18.40 -5.23 3.45
CA LEU A 68 19.65 -5.71 2.87
C LEU A 68 20.01 -4.95 1.60
N LEU A 69 21.19 -4.34 1.60
CA LEU A 69 21.81 -3.78 0.40
C LEU A 69 22.90 -4.72 -0.10
N ILE A 70 22.78 -5.20 -1.34
CA ILE A 70 23.79 -6.06 -1.97
C ILE A 70 24.40 -5.30 -3.14
N PHE A 71 25.69 -4.98 -3.04
CA PHE A 71 26.46 -4.47 -4.17
C PHE A 71 27.29 -5.58 -4.80
N SER A 72 27.31 -5.60 -6.13
CA SER A 72 28.23 -6.41 -6.91
C SER A 72 29.07 -5.50 -7.78
N ASP A 73 29.95 -6.09 -8.57
CA ASP A 73 30.80 -5.40 -9.52
C ASP A 73 31.02 -6.33 -10.74
N TRP A 74 31.66 -5.84 -11.80
CA TRP A 74 31.99 -6.62 -13.00
C TRP A 74 33.06 -7.68 -12.73
N GLY A 75 33.03 -8.72 -13.56
CA GLY A 75 34.00 -9.81 -13.54
C GLY A 75 34.30 -10.38 -12.16
N GLN A 76 35.58 -10.46 -11.83
CA GLN A 76 36.03 -11.10 -10.60
C GLN A 76 35.77 -10.28 -9.33
N TRP A 77 35.50 -8.99 -9.48
CA TRP A 77 35.34 -8.07 -8.35
C TRP A 77 34.07 -8.38 -7.59
N GLY A 78 32.94 -8.56 -8.28
CA GLY A 78 31.68 -8.97 -7.65
C GLY A 78 31.58 -10.46 -7.24
N ASN A 79 32.67 -11.24 -7.26
CA ASN A 79 32.56 -12.69 -7.08
C ASN A 79 32.16 -13.12 -5.65
N ASN A 80 32.43 -12.31 -4.63
CA ASN A 80 32.04 -12.63 -3.26
C ASN A 80 30.52 -12.58 -3.07
N THR A 81 29.85 -11.60 -3.68
CA THR A 81 28.41 -11.40 -3.51
C THR A 81 27.57 -12.27 -4.44
N ASN A 82 28.14 -12.94 -5.45
CA ASN A 82 27.43 -13.88 -6.33
C ASN A 82 26.59 -14.93 -5.57
N SER A 83 27.17 -15.51 -4.53
CA SER A 83 26.49 -16.53 -3.70
C SER A 83 25.32 -15.96 -2.92
N LEU A 84 25.46 -14.73 -2.40
CA LEU A 84 24.42 -14.02 -1.68
C LEU A 84 23.29 -13.57 -2.63
N LEU A 85 23.63 -12.96 -3.78
CA LEU A 85 22.69 -12.65 -4.86
C LEU A 85 21.87 -13.89 -5.26
N GLY A 86 22.55 -15.02 -5.48
CA GLY A 86 21.90 -16.29 -5.79
C GLY A 86 20.99 -16.81 -4.67
N GLY A 87 21.30 -16.52 -3.40
CA GLY A 87 20.44 -16.82 -2.26
C GLY A 87 19.07 -16.12 -2.30
N PHE A 88 19.01 -14.98 -2.97
CA PHE A 88 17.80 -14.19 -3.26
C PHE A 88 17.35 -14.32 -4.73
N ASN A 89 17.86 -15.31 -5.47
CA ASN A 89 17.54 -15.60 -6.87
C ASN A 89 17.90 -14.49 -7.88
N PHE A 90 18.81 -13.60 -7.53
CA PHE A 90 19.47 -12.73 -8.50
C PHE A 90 20.64 -13.45 -9.16
N ALA A 91 20.88 -13.16 -10.44
CA ALA A 91 22.12 -13.55 -11.11
C ALA A 91 22.60 -12.42 -12.02
N ARG A 92 23.87 -12.05 -11.89
CA ARG A 92 24.52 -11.10 -12.78
C ARG A 92 25.21 -11.79 -13.95
N ASN A 93 25.79 -11.03 -14.87
CA ASN A 93 26.63 -11.60 -15.92
C ASN A 93 28.00 -12.02 -15.39
N TYR A 94 28.21 -13.33 -15.23
CA TYR A 94 29.46 -13.93 -14.74
C TYR A 94 30.59 -14.03 -15.78
N THR A 95 30.35 -13.64 -17.04
CA THR A 95 31.34 -13.83 -18.13
C THR A 95 32.51 -12.85 -18.08
N GLY A 96 32.46 -11.84 -17.20
CA GLY A 96 33.55 -10.87 -17.04
C GLY A 96 33.38 -9.58 -17.81
N GLY A 97 32.28 -9.42 -18.56
CA GLY A 97 31.94 -8.14 -19.21
C GLY A 97 31.35 -7.12 -18.22
N TYR A 98 31.52 -5.85 -18.56
CA TYR A 98 30.79 -4.72 -18.00
C TYR A 98 29.91 -4.11 -19.08
N VAL A 99 28.89 -3.35 -18.67
CA VAL A 99 28.00 -2.61 -19.57
C VAL A 99 28.75 -1.41 -20.13
N THR A 100 28.62 -1.19 -21.43
CA THR A 100 29.11 -0.01 -22.12
C THR A 100 27.99 0.62 -22.91
N ASP A 101 28.04 1.93 -23.07
CA ASP A 101 27.07 2.70 -23.83
C ASP A 101 27.82 3.65 -24.79
N SER A 102 27.33 3.78 -26.03
CA SER A 102 28.03 4.52 -27.07
C SER A 102 27.52 5.95 -27.27
N ASP A 103 26.42 6.32 -26.63
CA ASP A 103 25.85 7.67 -26.67
C ASP A 103 25.35 8.19 -25.31
N ASP A 104 25.17 7.33 -24.30
CA ASP A 104 24.88 7.73 -22.93
C ASP A 104 26.07 7.47 -21.97
N TYR A 105 27.15 8.25 -22.15
CA TYR A 105 28.37 8.14 -21.33
C TYR A 105 29.06 9.49 -21.08
N THR A 106 29.92 9.57 -20.06
CA THR A 106 30.78 10.75 -19.80
C THR A 106 32.13 10.66 -20.53
N ASN A 107 33.22 10.24 -19.86
CA ASN A 107 34.56 10.26 -20.43
C ASN A 107 34.94 8.98 -21.19
N SER A 108 34.35 7.85 -20.83
CA SER A 108 34.53 6.58 -21.54
C SER A 108 33.21 5.83 -21.68
N ILE A 109 33.08 5.01 -22.72
CA ILE A 109 31.88 4.20 -22.95
C ILE A 109 31.56 3.24 -21.79
N GLY A 110 32.47 3.02 -20.83
CA GLY A 110 32.23 2.24 -19.62
C GLY A 110 31.80 3.07 -18.41
N GLN A 111 31.68 4.40 -18.54
CA GLN A 111 31.11 5.32 -17.56
C GLN A 111 29.71 5.69 -18.02
N VAL A 112 28.78 4.77 -17.80
CA VAL A 112 27.43 4.86 -18.36
C VAL A 112 26.60 5.79 -17.50
N ILE A 113 25.88 6.70 -18.15
CA ILE A 113 24.89 7.57 -17.50
C ILE A 113 23.52 6.95 -17.74
N TYR A 114 22.80 6.65 -16.67
CA TYR A 114 21.40 6.23 -16.76
C TYR A 114 20.51 7.42 -16.47
N GLY A 115 19.90 8.01 -17.50
CA GLY A 115 19.00 9.15 -17.35
C GLY A 115 17.59 8.76 -16.91
N SER A 116 16.69 9.75 -16.79
CA SER A 116 15.31 9.55 -16.31
C SER A 116 14.48 8.55 -17.13
N GLY A 117 14.84 8.30 -18.41
CA GLY A 117 14.21 7.27 -19.24
C GLY A 117 14.58 5.83 -18.86
N ASN A 118 15.63 5.67 -18.05
CA ASN A 118 16.22 4.41 -17.60
C ASN A 118 15.95 4.12 -16.12
N ILE A 119 15.30 5.06 -15.42
CA ILE A 119 15.07 5.00 -13.98
C ILE A 119 13.57 4.84 -13.74
N ALA A 120 13.18 3.77 -13.06
CA ALA A 120 11.79 3.58 -12.64
C ALA A 120 11.42 4.55 -11.53
N ASN A 121 10.15 4.91 -11.54
CA ASN A 121 9.47 5.65 -10.50
C ASN A 121 9.27 4.79 -9.23
N HIS A 122 10.00 5.10 -8.17
CA HIS A 122 10.08 4.34 -6.92
C HIS A 122 10.60 5.25 -5.79
N SER A 123 10.37 4.90 -4.51
CA SER A 123 10.97 5.63 -3.37
C SER A 123 12.48 5.78 -3.48
N ALA A 124 13.15 4.77 -4.04
CA ALA A 124 14.60 4.76 -4.24
C ALA A 124 15.09 5.81 -5.27
N SER A 125 14.22 6.35 -6.12
CA SER A 125 14.58 7.26 -7.22
C SER A 125 13.97 8.66 -7.10
N ILE A 126 13.41 9.02 -5.94
CA ILE A 126 12.85 10.36 -5.70
C ILE A 126 13.95 11.41 -5.94
N GLY A 127 13.71 12.35 -6.85
CA GLY A 127 14.67 13.42 -7.15
C GLY A 127 15.91 13.01 -7.96
N VAL A 128 15.99 11.75 -8.39
CA VAL A 128 17.11 11.23 -9.18
C VAL A 128 16.80 11.42 -10.67
N ASN A 129 17.52 12.32 -11.33
CA ASN A 129 17.37 12.57 -12.77
C ASN A 129 18.31 11.70 -13.62
N SER A 130 19.47 11.39 -13.06
CA SER A 130 20.52 10.57 -13.68
C SER A 130 21.36 9.93 -12.58
N ILE A 131 21.99 8.80 -12.91
CA ILE A 131 23.06 8.20 -12.11
C ILE A 131 24.21 7.77 -13.03
N GLN A 132 25.42 7.70 -12.48
CA GLN A 132 26.63 7.27 -13.18
C GLN A 132 27.14 5.95 -12.59
N MET A 133 27.48 4.99 -13.46
CA MET A 133 28.15 3.74 -13.06
C MET A 133 29.44 3.53 -13.85
N TYR A 134 30.53 3.21 -13.14
CA TYR A 134 31.83 2.95 -13.73
C TYR A 134 32.09 1.45 -13.87
N LEU A 135 32.16 0.97 -15.11
CA LEU A 135 32.37 -0.44 -15.44
C LEU A 135 31.34 -1.36 -14.77
N GLY A 136 30.11 -0.91 -14.60
CA GLY A 136 29.04 -1.67 -13.97
C GLY A 136 28.65 -2.96 -14.71
N ASN A 137 28.09 -3.93 -13.98
CA ASN A 137 27.52 -5.15 -14.56
C ASN A 137 26.00 -5.00 -14.77
N ALA A 138 25.29 -6.09 -15.10
CA ALA A 138 23.84 -6.11 -15.14
C ALA A 138 23.29 -7.49 -14.72
N PHE A 139 22.06 -7.51 -14.20
CA PHE A 139 21.35 -8.72 -13.83
C PHE A 139 20.80 -9.42 -15.07
N THR A 140 21.15 -10.70 -15.22
CA THR A 140 20.63 -11.61 -16.26
C THR A 140 19.47 -12.45 -15.74
N THR A 141 19.26 -12.47 -14.43
CA THR A 141 18.11 -13.11 -13.78
C THR A 141 17.72 -12.31 -12.54
N MET A 142 16.42 -12.14 -12.35
CA MET A 142 15.80 -11.56 -11.17
C MET A 142 14.67 -12.47 -10.68
N PRO A 143 14.35 -12.47 -9.38
CA PRO A 143 13.14 -13.11 -8.90
C PRO A 143 11.89 -12.40 -9.45
N VAL A 144 10.80 -13.16 -9.63
CA VAL A 144 9.53 -12.68 -10.23
C VAL A 144 8.95 -11.45 -9.53
N ASN A 145 9.16 -11.34 -8.22
CA ASN A 145 8.64 -10.25 -7.40
C ASN A 145 9.64 -9.10 -7.20
N ALA A 146 10.83 -9.15 -7.82
CA ALA A 146 11.71 -8.00 -7.84
C ALA A 146 11.30 -7.00 -8.92
N LYS A 147 11.55 -5.72 -8.67
CA LYS A 147 11.29 -4.61 -9.59
C LYS A 147 12.63 -4.03 -10.05
N ALA A 148 12.82 -3.92 -11.36
CA ALA A 148 13.97 -3.19 -11.89
C ALA A 148 13.80 -1.70 -11.58
N ILE A 149 14.82 -1.10 -10.98
CA ILE A 149 14.84 0.33 -10.63
C ILE A 149 15.64 1.13 -11.64
N VAL A 150 16.73 0.54 -12.15
CA VAL A 150 17.52 1.13 -13.23
C VAL A 150 17.82 0.03 -14.24
N TRP A 151 17.72 0.34 -15.53
CA TRP A 151 18.09 -0.56 -16.62
C TRP A 151 18.93 0.14 -17.68
N SER A 152 19.81 -0.62 -18.32
CA SER A 152 20.52 -0.15 -19.51
C SER A 152 19.59 0.22 -20.66
N ASP A 153 20.05 1.08 -21.56
CA ASP A 153 19.25 1.65 -22.63
C ASP A 153 18.44 0.63 -23.45
N THR A 154 17.47 1.17 -24.18
CA THR A 154 16.57 0.39 -25.04
C THR A 154 16.67 0.76 -26.51
N ASP A 155 17.53 1.71 -26.87
CA ASP A 155 17.71 2.18 -28.25
C ASP A 155 18.83 1.44 -29.00
N GLY A 156 19.57 0.59 -28.30
CA GLY A 156 20.45 -0.43 -28.88
C GLY A 156 21.92 -0.04 -28.91
N THR A 157 22.32 0.97 -28.14
CA THR A 157 23.71 1.41 -27.98
C THR A 157 24.39 0.75 -26.77
N ALA A 158 23.62 0.21 -25.82
CA ALA A 158 24.13 -0.59 -24.71
C ALA A 158 24.67 -1.95 -25.17
N GLN A 159 25.93 -2.20 -24.85
CA GLN A 159 26.66 -3.42 -25.18
C GLN A 159 27.42 -3.98 -23.98
N TRP A 160 27.77 -5.26 -24.05
CA TRP A 160 28.78 -5.83 -23.17
C TRP A 160 30.17 -5.49 -23.73
N SER A 161 31.11 -5.15 -22.85
CA SER A 161 32.51 -4.87 -23.24
C SER A 161 33.23 -6.05 -23.92
N LEU A 162 32.73 -7.28 -23.73
CA LEU A 162 33.21 -8.51 -24.38
C LEU A 162 32.41 -8.90 -25.64
N GLY A 163 31.48 -8.05 -26.07
CA GLY A 163 30.63 -8.23 -27.24
C GLY A 163 29.24 -8.78 -26.92
N GLY A 164 28.25 -8.29 -27.66
CA GLY A 164 26.83 -8.62 -27.50
C GLY A 164 26.03 -7.44 -26.96
N LEU A 165 24.73 -7.40 -27.27
CA LEU A 165 23.83 -6.35 -26.77
C LEU A 165 23.59 -6.54 -25.27
N ALA A 166 23.58 -5.43 -24.55
CA ALA A 166 23.23 -5.33 -23.14
C ALA A 166 22.00 -4.46 -22.94
N SER A 167 21.05 -4.47 -23.87
CA SER A 167 19.88 -3.59 -23.85
C SER A 167 18.80 -4.05 -22.86
N ALA A 168 18.17 -3.10 -22.18
CA ALA A 168 17.06 -3.30 -21.24
C ALA A 168 17.39 -4.24 -20.07
N LEU A 169 18.66 -4.33 -19.68
CA LEU A 169 19.10 -5.18 -18.59
C LEU A 169 19.09 -4.41 -17.26
N PRO A 170 18.48 -4.95 -16.20
CA PRO A 170 18.47 -4.29 -14.91
C PRO A 170 19.88 -4.17 -14.32
N VAL A 171 20.26 -2.96 -13.91
CA VAL A 171 21.53 -2.68 -13.20
C VAL A 171 21.30 -2.36 -11.72
N ALA A 172 20.05 -2.03 -11.35
CA ALA A 172 19.57 -1.86 -9.99
C ALA A 172 18.18 -2.49 -9.84
N ALA A 173 17.89 -3.14 -8.71
CA ALA A 173 16.60 -3.75 -8.46
C ALA A 173 16.21 -3.78 -6.98
N SER A 174 14.92 -3.62 -6.70
CA SER A 174 14.32 -3.82 -5.38
C SER A 174 13.59 -5.15 -5.28
N LEU A 175 13.47 -5.69 -4.08
CA LEU A 175 12.77 -6.94 -3.77
C LEU A 175 12.19 -6.90 -2.36
N ASN A 176 10.89 -7.13 -2.22
CA ASN A 176 10.29 -7.46 -0.93
C ASN A 176 10.51 -8.95 -0.64
N TYR A 177 11.02 -9.27 0.55
CA TYR A 177 11.38 -10.64 0.93
C TYR A 177 10.93 -10.93 2.38
N GLY A 178 9.86 -11.72 2.52
CA GLY A 178 9.20 -11.87 3.81
C GLY A 178 8.66 -10.53 4.31
N ALA A 179 8.98 -10.17 5.55
CA ALA A 179 8.67 -8.84 6.07
C ALA A 179 9.72 -7.77 5.71
N GLY A 180 10.90 -8.15 5.20
CA GLY A 180 12.00 -7.22 4.92
C GLY A 180 12.16 -6.85 3.46
N ARG A 181 13.25 -6.13 3.19
CA ARG A 181 13.53 -5.49 1.89
C ARG A 181 14.95 -5.78 1.44
N VAL A 182 15.14 -6.01 0.15
CA VAL A 182 16.45 -6.18 -0.48
C VAL A 182 16.58 -5.20 -1.64
N PHE A 183 17.73 -4.54 -1.72
CA PHE A 183 18.11 -3.74 -2.87
C PHE A 183 19.42 -4.29 -3.44
N ALA A 184 19.42 -4.66 -4.72
CA ALA A 184 20.55 -5.26 -5.40
C ALA A 184 21.06 -4.32 -6.49
N LEU A 185 22.37 -4.07 -6.51
CA LEU A 185 23.05 -3.24 -7.48
C LEU A 185 24.18 -4.02 -8.14
N ALA A 186 24.28 -3.88 -9.44
CA ALA A 186 25.26 -4.59 -10.26
C ALA A 186 26.63 -3.89 -10.32
N ASP A 187 26.76 -2.75 -9.64
CA ASP A 187 27.98 -1.96 -9.51
C ASP A 187 28.10 -1.37 -8.10
N CYS A 188 29.31 -1.39 -7.55
CA CYS A 188 29.65 -0.82 -6.26
C CYS A 188 30.44 0.50 -6.38
N ASN A 189 30.96 0.82 -7.57
CA ASN A 189 31.69 2.06 -7.82
C ASN A 189 30.79 3.29 -7.67
N LEU A 190 29.49 3.15 -7.89
CA LEU A 190 28.48 4.19 -7.58
C LEU A 190 28.59 4.77 -6.16
N PHE A 191 29.15 4.01 -5.21
CA PHE A 191 29.25 4.39 -3.80
C PHE A 191 30.68 4.77 -3.37
N ASN A 192 31.68 4.66 -4.26
CA ASN A 192 33.07 4.71 -3.84
C ASN A 192 33.62 6.15 -3.73
N ASP A 193 34.78 6.27 -3.07
CA ASP A 193 35.52 7.52 -2.92
C ASP A 193 36.51 7.79 -4.08
N ASP A 194 36.45 7.02 -5.18
CA ASP A 194 37.37 7.19 -6.31
C ASP A 194 36.83 8.25 -7.28
N ASP A 195 37.70 8.95 -7.99
CA ASP A 195 37.37 9.86 -9.09
C ASP A 195 37.77 9.17 -10.40
N ASN A 196 36.91 8.29 -10.91
CA ASN A 196 37.26 7.43 -12.06
C ASN A 196 37.14 8.17 -13.40
N ASP A 197 36.37 9.25 -13.46
CA ASP A 197 36.21 10.07 -14.65
C ASP A 197 37.17 11.29 -14.68
N VAL A 198 37.87 11.55 -13.57
CA VAL A 198 38.93 12.55 -13.43
C VAL A 198 38.40 13.98 -13.57
N ASP A 199 37.17 14.22 -13.11
CA ASP A 199 36.52 15.54 -13.09
C ASP A 199 36.74 16.30 -11.76
N ALA A 200 37.44 15.68 -10.81
CA ALA A 200 37.70 16.14 -9.43
C ALA A 200 36.50 16.05 -8.47
N SER A 201 35.45 15.32 -8.84
CA SER A 201 34.41 14.75 -8.00
C SER A 201 34.72 13.27 -7.72
N HIS A 202 34.28 12.75 -6.59
CA HIS A 202 34.32 11.30 -6.39
C HIS A 202 33.04 10.69 -6.97
N ASP A 203 33.09 9.47 -7.48
CA ASP A 203 31.97 8.80 -8.17
C ASP A 203 30.67 8.82 -7.33
N PHE A 204 30.77 8.79 -6.00
CA PHE A 204 29.61 8.92 -5.10
C PHE A 204 28.82 10.23 -5.28
N PHE A 205 29.46 11.31 -5.71
CA PHE A 205 28.86 12.63 -5.93
C PHE A 205 28.61 12.94 -7.41
N ASP A 206 28.82 11.97 -8.30
CA ASP A 206 28.57 12.15 -9.73
C ASP A 206 27.08 11.98 -10.05
N GLU A 207 26.60 12.81 -10.97
CA GLU A 207 25.20 12.86 -11.40
C GLU A 207 24.23 13.04 -10.22
N GLY A 208 23.58 11.97 -9.78
CA GLY A 208 22.67 11.93 -8.62
C GLY A 208 22.88 10.69 -7.75
N ASN A 209 24.10 10.15 -7.75
CA ASN A 209 24.47 8.92 -7.05
C ASN A 209 24.22 9.00 -5.54
N GLU A 210 24.54 10.12 -4.91
CA GLU A 210 24.36 10.36 -3.48
C GLU A 210 22.88 10.41 -3.09
N VAL A 211 22.03 11.02 -3.94
CA VAL A 211 20.58 11.07 -3.75
C VAL A 211 19.98 9.67 -3.90
N PHE A 212 20.40 8.92 -4.93
CA PHE A 212 19.97 7.54 -5.14
C PHE A 212 20.37 6.62 -3.97
N ALA A 213 21.61 6.75 -3.50
CA ALA A 213 22.13 6.02 -2.34
C ALA A 213 21.33 6.30 -1.06
N ALA A 214 21.06 7.59 -0.76
CA ALA A 214 20.29 7.96 0.41
C ALA A 214 18.85 7.44 0.35
N ASN A 215 18.20 7.54 -0.81
CA ASN A 215 16.86 7.02 -1.03
C ASN A 215 16.78 5.49 -0.87
N ILE A 216 17.79 4.75 -1.36
CA ILE A 216 17.90 3.30 -1.14
C ILE A 216 17.96 3.00 0.37
N MET A 217 18.79 3.74 1.12
CA MET A 217 18.93 3.53 2.56
C MET A 217 17.66 3.86 3.32
N ASN A 218 16.97 4.96 2.98
CA ASN A 218 15.68 5.30 3.57
C ASN A 218 14.64 4.19 3.29
N TRP A 219 14.54 3.72 2.05
CA TRP A 219 13.62 2.65 1.69
C TRP A 219 13.92 1.33 2.39
N LEU A 220 15.21 0.97 2.54
CA LEU A 220 15.64 -0.24 3.25
C LEU A 220 15.42 -0.14 4.76
N SER A 221 15.56 1.04 5.36
CA SER A 221 15.38 1.24 6.80
C SER A 221 13.95 1.00 7.27
N ALA A 222 12.98 1.13 6.37
CA ALA A 222 11.57 0.87 6.65
C ALA A 222 11.17 -0.61 6.41
N ALA A 223 12.15 -1.51 6.25
CA ALA A 223 11.92 -2.95 6.26
C ALA A 223 11.21 -3.38 7.57
N GLY A 224 10.38 -4.42 7.50
CA GLY A 224 9.51 -4.84 8.59
C GLY A 224 8.15 -4.14 8.61
N ILE A 225 8.01 -3.02 7.89
CA ILE A 225 6.72 -2.35 7.67
C ILE A 225 6.15 -2.78 6.31
N PRO A 226 4.90 -3.30 6.26
CA PRO A 226 4.23 -3.62 5.01
C PRO A 226 4.24 -2.43 4.04
N GLU A 227 4.73 -2.67 2.83
CA GLU A 227 4.85 -1.62 1.83
C GLU A 227 3.47 -1.29 1.25
N LYS A 228 3.01 -0.05 1.51
CA LYS A 228 1.81 0.52 0.90
C LYS A 228 2.22 1.62 -0.07
N THR A 229 1.54 1.72 -1.22
CA THR A 229 1.93 2.62 -2.31
C THR A 229 1.16 3.94 -2.26
N ILE A 230 1.90 5.04 -2.26
CA ILE A 230 1.37 6.39 -2.45
C ILE A 230 1.65 6.81 -3.88
N LEU A 231 0.61 7.23 -4.60
CA LEU A 231 0.72 7.86 -5.91
C LEU A 231 0.60 9.38 -5.77
N VAL A 232 1.69 10.10 -6.03
CA VAL A 232 1.69 11.56 -6.18
C VAL A 232 1.18 11.91 -7.58
N GLU A 233 -0.02 12.47 -7.64
CA GLU A 233 -0.72 12.84 -8.87
C GLU A 233 -0.26 14.24 -9.32
N GLN A 234 0.40 14.34 -10.47
CA GLN A 234 0.96 15.60 -10.99
C GLN A 234 0.52 15.93 -12.42
N SER A 235 -0.43 15.19 -12.99
CA SER A 235 -0.89 15.42 -14.36
C SER A 235 -1.63 16.74 -14.56
N HIS A 236 -2.06 17.35 -13.46
CA HIS A 236 -2.81 18.61 -13.47
C HIS A 236 -1.95 19.85 -13.23
N THR A 237 -0.64 19.78 -13.51
CA THR A 237 0.33 20.88 -13.34
C THR A 237 0.31 21.44 -11.91
N PRO A 238 0.65 20.61 -10.90
CA PRO A 238 0.56 21.01 -9.50
C PRO A 238 1.53 22.16 -9.22
N PHE A 239 1.18 23.02 -8.27
CA PHE A 239 2.04 24.13 -7.87
C PHE A 239 3.34 23.65 -7.21
N TYR A 240 3.28 22.51 -6.52
CA TYR A 240 4.44 21.74 -6.08
C TYR A 240 4.45 20.36 -6.72
N ASN A 241 5.62 19.97 -7.21
CA ASN A 241 5.87 18.65 -7.74
C ASN A 241 6.73 17.84 -6.75
N VAL A 242 7.00 16.57 -7.06
CA VAL A 242 7.82 15.68 -6.24
C VAL A 242 9.18 16.26 -5.85
N ASN A 243 9.77 17.13 -6.68
CA ASN A 243 11.04 17.77 -6.38
C ASN A 243 10.90 18.89 -5.34
N ASN A 244 9.74 19.53 -5.24
CA ASN A 244 9.49 20.58 -4.24
C ASN A 244 9.26 20.00 -2.83
N ILE A 245 8.88 18.72 -2.73
CA ILE A 245 8.40 18.10 -1.48
C ILE A 245 9.19 16.83 -1.11
N GLN A 246 10.40 16.65 -1.67
CA GLN A 246 11.22 15.45 -1.42
C GLN A 246 11.40 15.12 0.06
N PRO A 247 11.59 16.10 0.99
CA PRO A 247 11.72 15.81 2.41
C PRO A 247 10.46 15.16 3.00
N PHE A 248 9.27 15.59 2.57
CA PHE A 248 8.00 14.96 2.98
C PHE A 248 7.86 13.54 2.40
N LEU A 249 8.24 13.33 1.13
CA LEU A 249 8.22 11.99 0.53
C LEU A 249 9.25 11.04 1.18
N SER A 250 10.36 11.60 1.67
CA SER A 250 11.36 10.88 2.45
C SER A 250 10.82 10.48 3.82
N LEU A 251 10.13 11.38 4.53
CA LEU A 251 9.42 11.08 5.78
C LEU A 251 8.44 9.91 5.58
N LEU A 252 7.64 9.95 4.51
CA LEU A 252 6.72 8.85 4.20
C LEU A 252 7.45 7.54 3.87
N THR A 253 8.56 7.61 3.14
CA THR A 253 9.38 6.43 2.82
C THR A 253 9.95 5.77 4.08
N LEU A 254 10.45 6.57 5.02
CA LEU A 254 10.94 6.12 6.34
C LEU A 254 9.82 5.47 7.17
N ASN A 255 8.57 5.85 6.94
CA ASN A 255 7.39 5.27 7.59
C ASN A 255 6.78 4.09 6.81
N GLY A 256 7.51 3.52 5.85
CA GLY A 256 7.15 2.27 5.17
C GLY A 256 6.42 2.43 3.84
N PHE A 257 6.07 3.64 3.43
CA PHE A 257 5.37 3.87 2.18
C PHE A 257 6.32 3.81 0.98
N ASN A 258 5.87 3.22 -0.13
CA ASN A 258 6.52 3.34 -1.42
C ASN A 258 5.90 4.49 -2.20
N ILE A 259 6.74 5.40 -2.66
CA ILE A 259 6.30 6.57 -3.41
C ILE A 259 6.40 6.29 -4.90
N ARG A 260 5.30 6.58 -5.60
CA ARG A 260 5.24 6.66 -7.05
C ARG A 260 4.68 8.01 -7.45
N TRP A 261 5.01 8.50 -8.63
CA TRP A 261 4.45 9.74 -9.18
C TRP A 261 4.08 9.66 -10.67
N VAL A 262 3.12 10.47 -11.11
CA VAL A 262 2.70 10.52 -12.52
C VAL A 262 2.62 11.95 -13.02
N THR A 263 3.10 12.19 -14.24
CA THR A 263 3.00 13.49 -14.93
C THR A 263 1.90 13.52 -15.99
N ASP A 264 1.35 12.35 -16.33
CA ASP A 264 0.20 12.17 -17.21
C ASP A 264 -0.85 11.34 -16.46
N PHE A 265 -2.12 11.68 -16.61
CA PHE A 265 -3.19 11.02 -15.86
C PHE A 265 -3.19 9.52 -16.18
N SER A 266 -3.20 8.69 -15.13
CA SER A 266 -3.14 7.23 -15.28
C SER A 266 -4.10 6.56 -14.31
N GLU A 267 -5.25 6.15 -14.83
CA GLU A 267 -6.23 5.33 -14.10
C GLU A 267 -5.61 4.01 -13.63
N VAL A 268 -4.72 3.41 -14.42
CA VAL A 268 -4.03 2.17 -14.04
C VAL A 268 -3.23 2.37 -12.76
N LEU A 269 -2.44 3.46 -12.69
CA LEU A 269 -1.60 3.72 -11.52
C LEU A 269 -2.41 4.15 -10.31
N ILE A 270 -3.53 4.87 -10.51
CA ILE A 270 -4.48 5.17 -9.42
C ILE A 270 -5.05 3.87 -8.84
N ASN A 271 -5.44 2.92 -9.69
CA ASN A 271 -5.98 1.63 -9.26
C ASN A 271 -4.95 0.71 -8.60
N GLU A 272 -3.66 0.89 -8.86
CA GLU A 272 -2.55 0.17 -8.21
C GLU A 272 -2.13 0.81 -6.87
N ALA A 273 -2.54 2.03 -6.58
CA ALA A 273 -2.15 2.74 -5.36
C ALA A 273 -3.01 2.31 -4.16
N ASP A 274 -2.49 2.52 -2.95
CA ASP A 274 -3.30 2.51 -1.72
C ASP A 274 -3.80 3.92 -1.40
N ILE A 275 -2.99 4.93 -1.70
CA ILE A 275 -3.26 6.34 -1.45
C ILE A 275 -2.95 7.16 -2.70
N VAL A 276 -3.86 8.03 -3.11
CA VAL A 276 -3.59 9.11 -4.05
C VAL A 276 -3.33 10.38 -3.25
N PHE A 277 -2.16 10.97 -3.46
CA PHE A 277 -1.80 12.28 -2.94
C PHE A 277 -1.87 13.29 -4.10
N ASN A 278 -2.80 14.24 -4.00
CA ASN A 278 -2.94 15.31 -4.99
C ASN A 278 -2.67 16.68 -4.36
N ILE A 279 -1.86 17.44 -5.07
CA ILE A 279 -1.57 18.84 -4.77
C ILE A 279 -2.29 19.68 -5.82
N ASN A 280 -2.98 20.74 -5.39
CA ASN A 280 -3.70 21.62 -6.30
C ASN A 280 -2.76 22.09 -7.43
N GLY A 281 -3.28 22.12 -8.66
CA GLY A 281 -2.55 22.58 -9.84
C GLY A 281 -3.25 23.70 -10.58
N ASN A 282 -2.97 23.83 -11.88
CA ASN A 282 -3.56 24.87 -12.74
C ASN A 282 -4.39 24.33 -13.91
N THR A 283 -4.46 23.01 -14.06
CA THR A 283 -5.24 22.35 -15.12
C THR A 283 -6.51 21.77 -14.53
N ASN A 284 -7.65 22.06 -15.15
CA ASN A 284 -8.94 21.53 -14.69
C ASN A 284 -9.07 20.03 -14.94
N TRP A 285 -9.70 19.36 -13.99
CA TRP A 285 -10.06 17.95 -14.10
C TRP A 285 -11.23 17.77 -15.05
N SER A 286 -11.16 16.74 -15.89
CA SER A 286 -12.29 16.29 -16.68
C SER A 286 -13.26 15.47 -15.84
N ALA A 287 -14.52 15.37 -16.28
CA ALA A 287 -15.51 14.55 -15.59
C ALA A 287 -15.10 13.06 -15.48
N PRO A 288 -14.52 12.42 -16.52
CA PRO A 288 -13.99 11.06 -16.39
C PRO A 288 -12.88 10.91 -15.35
N GLU A 289 -11.93 11.84 -15.27
CA GLU A 289 -10.83 11.75 -14.30
C GLU A 289 -11.34 11.87 -12.86
N LYS A 290 -12.33 12.75 -12.61
CA LYS A 290 -12.98 12.84 -11.29
C LYS A 290 -13.73 11.56 -10.93
N ALA A 291 -14.43 10.95 -11.90
CA ALA A 291 -15.12 9.69 -11.67
C ALA A 291 -14.16 8.55 -11.30
N VAL A 292 -12.94 8.54 -11.86
CA VAL A 292 -11.89 7.59 -11.46
C VAL A 292 -11.44 7.81 -10.01
N LEU A 293 -11.24 9.06 -9.58
CA LEU A 293 -10.90 9.35 -8.18
C LEU A 293 -12.04 8.98 -7.22
N GLU A 294 -13.28 9.30 -7.57
CA GLU A 294 -14.46 8.93 -6.77
C GLU A 294 -14.62 7.41 -6.67
N ASP A 295 -14.41 6.67 -7.76
CA ASP A 295 -14.43 5.19 -7.76
C ASP A 295 -13.28 4.58 -6.94
N PHE A 296 -12.07 5.13 -7.08
CA PHE A 296 -10.92 4.70 -6.30
C PHE A 296 -11.17 4.85 -4.79
N VAL A 297 -11.69 6.01 -4.36
CA VAL A 297 -12.06 6.22 -2.96
C VAL A 297 -13.23 5.32 -2.58
N SER A 298 -14.29 5.21 -3.38
CA SER A 298 -15.48 4.43 -2.99
C SER A 298 -15.15 2.97 -2.67
N ARG A 299 -14.15 2.40 -3.36
CA ARG A 299 -13.69 1.02 -3.15
C ARG A 299 -12.79 0.84 -1.93
N GLY A 300 -12.25 1.90 -1.34
CA GLY A 300 -11.40 1.82 -0.15
C GLY A 300 -10.10 2.64 -0.20
N GLY A 301 -9.82 3.29 -1.33
CA GLY A 301 -8.63 4.12 -1.50
C GLY A 301 -8.59 5.33 -0.57
N GLY A 302 -7.37 5.74 -0.20
CA GLY A 302 -7.12 6.98 0.53
C GLY A 302 -6.85 8.15 -0.41
N LEU A 303 -7.52 9.30 -0.21
CA LEU A 303 -7.27 10.52 -0.98
C LEU A 303 -6.79 11.64 -0.04
N PHE A 304 -5.55 12.07 -0.21
CA PHE A 304 -5.00 13.23 0.48
C PHE A 304 -4.95 14.41 -0.48
N LEU A 305 -5.60 15.51 -0.12
CA LEU A 305 -5.66 16.73 -0.93
C LEU A 305 -4.98 17.87 -0.22
N LEU A 306 -4.04 18.51 -0.92
CA LEU A 306 -3.32 19.67 -0.44
C LEU A 306 -3.61 20.87 -1.37
N CYS A 307 -3.99 21.98 -0.79
CA CYS A 307 -4.36 23.19 -1.52
C CYS A 307 -4.10 24.43 -0.68
N ASP A 308 -4.42 25.61 -1.19
CA ASP A 308 -4.24 26.87 -0.46
C ASP A 308 -5.25 27.93 -0.95
N TRP A 309 -5.24 29.12 -0.36
CA TRP A 309 -6.12 30.23 -0.73
C TRP A 309 -5.90 30.72 -2.18
N TYR A 310 -6.72 31.68 -2.61
CA TYR A 310 -6.71 32.27 -3.93
C TYR A 310 -6.90 31.26 -5.08
N THR A 311 -5.95 31.17 -6.01
CA THR A 311 -6.00 30.25 -7.15
C THR A 311 -5.64 28.81 -6.75
N TYR A 312 -5.00 28.62 -5.61
CA TYR A 312 -4.40 27.36 -5.16
C TYR A 312 -5.40 26.33 -4.59
N ASN A 313 -6.70 26.52 -4.78
CA ASN A 313 -7.76 25.57 -4.38
C ASN A 313 -8.75 25.26 -5.50
N THR A 314 -8.65 25.90 -6.67
CA THR A 314 -9.72 25.81 -7.68
C THR A 314 -9.93 24.37 -8.15
N GLN A 315 -8.85 23.65 -8.42
CA GLN A 315 -8.86 22.27 -8.89
C GLN A 315 -9.21 21.31 -7.76
N THR A 316 -8.69 21.54 -6.56
CA THR A 316 -9.03 20.76 -5.36
C THR A 316 -10.51 20.89 -4.99
N ASN A 317 -11.10 22.09 -5.09
CA ASN A 317 -12.54 22.30 -4.88
C ASN A 317 -13.40 21.57 -5.92
N ASP A 318 -12.92 21.45 -7.16
CA ASP A 318 -13.64 20.69 -8.21
C ASP A 318 -13.71 19.19 -7.85
N ILE A 319 -12.61 18.63 -7.32
CA ILE A 319 -12.57 17.25 -6.78
C ILE A 319 -13.48 17.14 -5.55
N LEU A 320 -13.37 18.06 -4.59
CA LEU A 320 -14.04 17.97 -3.30
C LEU A 320 -15.57 18.01 -3.37
N SER A 321 -16.11 18.57 -4.45
CA SER A 321 -17.55 18.59 -4.68
C SER A 321 -18.18 17.19 -4.70
N GLY A 322 -17.45 16.17 -5.19
CA GLY A 322 -17.88 14.77 -5.16
C GLY A 322 -17.95 14.18 -3.74
N PHE A 323 -17.19 14.75 -2.81
CA PHE A 323 -17.11 14.32 -1.40
C PHE A 323 -17.90 15.22 -0.45
N GLY A 324 -18.68 16.17 -0.97
CA GLY A 324 -19.55 17.05 -0.17
C GLY A 324 -18.82 18.14 0.63
N MET A 325 -17.55 18.42 0.30
CA MET A 325 -16.71 19.41 0.97
C MET A 325 -16.47 20.62 0.07
N VAL A 326 -16.32 21.80 0.66
CA VAL A 326 -16.08 23.06 -0.07
C VAL A 326 -15.15 23.97 0.74
N ILE A 327 -13.99 24.26 0.18
CA ILE A 327 -13.01 25.20 0.75
C ILE A 327 -13.41 26.63 0.43
N ASN A 328 -13.33 27.52 1.43
CA ASN A 328 -13.36 28.96 1.22
C ASN A 328 -11.99 29.45 0.75
N GLY A 329 -11.72 29.31 -0.54
CA GLY A 329 -10.46 29.72 -1.15
C GLY A 329 -10.31 31.23 -1.37
N SER A 330 -11.30 32.07 -1.08
CA SER A 330 -11.24 33.50 -1.45
C SER A 330 -10.35 34.33 -0.51
N SER A 331 -9.96 33.78 0.64
CA SER A 331 -9.22 34.48 1.69
C SER A 331 -8.46 33.45 2.53
N TYR A 332 -7.31 33.83 3.06
CA TYR A 332 -6.61 33.02 4.06
C TYR A 332 -7.06 33.39 5.48
N LEU A 333 -6.77 32.52 6.43
CA LEU A 333 -7.07 32.69 7.84
C LEU A 333 -6.00 33.57 8.51
N THR A 334 -6.46 34.42 9.41
CA THR A 334 -5.60 35.25 10.25
C THR A 334 -6.06 35.13 11.68
N ASP A 335 -5.14 35.10 12.63
CA ASP A 335 -5.49 35.06 14.04
C ASP A 335 -4.56 35.93 14.88
N THR A 336 -5.13 36.84 15.66
CA THR A 336 -4.36 37.91 16.32
C THR A 336 -3.82 37.54 17.70
N ASN A 337 -4.37 36.49 18.34
CA ASN A 337 -3.88 35.96 19.63
C ASN A 337 -3.00 34.70 19.42
N ASP A 338 -3.21 33.95 18.34
CA ASP A 338 -2.56 32.67 18.03
C ASP A 338 -1.50 32.78 16.90
N GLY A 339 -1.38 33.94 16.25
CA GLY A 339 -0.43 34.15 15.17
C GLY A 339 0.87 34.88 15.59
N TRP A 340 2.01 34.45 15.02
CA TRP A 340 3.34 34.83 15.51
C TRP A 340 4.06 35.92 14.71
N VAL A 341 3.72 36.13 13.43
CA VAL A 341 4.59 36.91 12.52
C VAL A 341 3.92 38.12 11.86
N ASP A 342 4.58 39.27 12.07
CA ASP A 342 4.41 40.61 11.48
C ASP A 342 5.18 40.68 10.13
N PRO A 343 4.63 41.28 9.05
CA PRO A 343 3.63 42.32 9.08
C PRO A 343 2.20 41.77 9.13
N PRO A 344 1.26 42.52 9.74
CA PRO A 344 -0.13 42.15 9.75
C PRO A 344 -0.65 41.91 8.32
N PRO A 345 -1.58 40.97 8.20
CA PRO A 345 -2.18 40.25 9.32
C PRO A 345 -1.35 39.01 9.71
N SER A 346 -1.41 38.66 11.01
CA SER A 346 -0.83 37.44 11.59
C SER A 346 -1.34 36.20 10.84
N SER A 347 -0.55 35.76 9.87
CA SER A 347 -0.95 34.78 8.85
C SER A 347 -0.22 33.45 8.97
N TYR A 348 0.82 33.42 9.80
CA TYR A 348 1.40 32.21 10.35
C TYR A 348 0.74 31.95 11.70
N ILE A 349 -0.09 30.91 11.78
CA ILE A 349 -0.97 30.64 12.93
C ILE A 349 -0.58 29.32 13.57
N ALA A 350 -0.51 29.31 14.90
CA ALA A 350 -0.25 28.13 15.70
C ALA A 350 -1.49 27.77 16.53
N TYR A 351 -2.11 26.63 16.24
CA TYR A 351 -3.28 26.15 16.98
C TYR A 351 -2.91 25.03 17.95
N GLY A 352 -3.40 25.14 19.18
CA GLY A 352 -3.20 24.18 20.27
C GLY A 352 -4.27 23.09 20.33
N GLU A 353 -4.18 22.21 21.33
CA GLU A 353 -5.12 21.11 21.57
C GLU A 353 -6.59 21.55 21.65
N GLU A 354 -6.85 22.77 22.14
CA GLU A 354 -8.19 23.36 22.24
C GLU A 354 -8.88 23.56 20.88
N ASN A 355 -8.10 23.65 19.81
CA ASN A 355 -8.56 23.79 18.43
C ASN A 355 -8.75 22.43 17.74
N MET A 356 -8.29 21.33 18.34
CA MET A 356 -8.20 20.04 17.69
C MET A 356 -9.48 19.21 17.85
N GLY A 357 -9.88 18.56 16.76
CA GLY A 357 -11.01 17.64 16.74
C GLY A 357 -10.66 16.28 17.34
N SER A 358 -11.65 15.61 17.93
CA SER A 358 -11.49 14.22 18.40
C SER A 358 -11.46 13.25 17.22
N HIS A 359 -10.26 12.97 16.70
CA HIS A 359 -10.05 12.04 15.59
C HIS A 359 -8.73 11.28 15.75
N ALA A 360 -8.64 10.06 15.22
CA ALA A 360 -7.44 9.22 15.33
C ALA A 360 -6.19 9.88 14.72
N ILE A 361 -6.37 10.75 13.72
CA ILE A 361 -5.29 11.52 13.10
C ILE A 361 -4.63 12.49 14.09
N MET A 362 -5.38 12.98 15.08
CA MET A 362 -4.88 13.95 16.07
C MET A 362 -4.20 13.28 17.27
N ASN A 363 -4.02 11.96 17.27
CA ASN A 363 -3.37 11.26 18.38
C ASN A 363 -1.91 11.69 18.52
N GLY A 364 -1.56 12.30 19.66
CA GLY A 364 -0.19 12.78 19.92
C GLY A 364 0.14 14.10 19.21
N VAL A 365 -0.84 14.73 18.56
CA VAL A 365 -0.72 16.08 18.01
C VAL A 365 -1.14 17.05 19.10
N HIS A 366 -0.26 17.96 19.48
CA HIS A 366 -0.47 18.94 20.56
C HIS A 366 -0.46 20.38 20.04
N ARG A 367 0.29 20.65 18.96
CA ARG A 367 0.31 21.94 18.27
C ARG A 367 0.52 21.75 16.77
N ILE A 368 -0.13 22.58 15.96
CA ILE A 368 0.01 22.61 14.50
C ILE A 368 0.23 24.03 14.04
N GLU A 369 1.12 24.22 13.07
CA GLU A 369 1.44 25.53 12.50
C GLU A 369 1.10 25.56 11.01
N ILE A 370 0.45 26.64 10.59
CA ILE A 370 0.00 26.85 9.20
C ILE A 370 0.48 28.20 8.69
N ASP A 371 0.93 28.26 7.44
CA ASP A 371 1.32 29.49 6.73
C ASP A 371 0.25 29.85 5.68
N ARG A 372 -0.55 30.87 6.01
CA ARG A 372 -1.57 31.43 5.11
C ARG A 372 -2.58 30.40 4.60
N GLY A 373 -2.80 29.34 5.35
CA GLY A 373 -3.87 28.39 5.07
C GLY A 373 -5.25 29.05 5.03
N CYS A 374 -6.17 28.45 4.29
CA CYS A 374 -7.58 28.84 4.31
C CYS A 374 -8.43 27.85 5.13
N GLY A 375 -9.74 27.96 5.07
CA GLY A 375 -10.65 27.09 5.82
C GLY A 375 -11.84 26.64 4.99
N PHE A 376 -12.70 25.82 5.57
CA PHE A 376 -13.87 25.29 4.89
C PHE A 376 -15.09 26.19 5.02
N SER A 377 -15.83 26.32 3.91
CA SER A 377 -17.21 26.85 3.94
C SER A 377 -18.23 25.77 4.28
N SER A 378 -17.92 24.51 3.98
CA SER A 378 -18.68 23.32 4.34
C SER A 378 -17.76 22.11 4.34
N ILE A 379 -17.91 21.23 5.32
CA ILE A 379 -17.28 19.91 5.35
C ILE A 379 -18.29 18.78 5.13
N GLY A 380 -19.56 19.11 4.82
CA GLY A 380 -20.61 18.12 4.60
C GLY A 380 -20.84 17.24 5.84
N THR A 381 -20.70 15.93 5.66
CA THR A 381 -20.74 14.93 6.75
C THR A 381 -19.36 14.63 7.36
N GLY A 382 -18.32 15.32 6.90
CA GLY A 382 -16.96 15.16 7.39
C GLY A 382 -16.78 15.63 8.82
N THR A 383 -15.60 15.33 9.36
CA THR A 383 -15.13 15.74 10.69
C THR A 383 -14.08 16.81 10.54
N ALA A 384 -14.24 17.93 11.25
CA ALA A 384 -13.17 18.91 11.41
C ALA A 384 -12.07 18.30 12.27
N LEU A 385 -10.85 18.24 11.73
CA LEU A 385 -9.66 17.81 12.47
C LEU A 385 -9.07 18.96 13.28
N MET A 386 -9.31 20.18 12.81
CA MET A 386 -8.91 21.43 13.45
C MET A 386 -9.93 22.51 13.13
N VAL A 387 -10.19 23.39 14.09
CA VAL A 387 -11.02 24.58 13.92
C VAL A 387 -10.28 25.82 14.43
N THR A 388 -10.51 26.97 13.82
CA THR A 388 -10.15 28.25 14.45
C THR A 388 -10.86 28.39 15.79
N ASP A 389 -10.34 29.22 16.67
CA ASP A 389 -10.97 29.45 17.97
C ASP A 389 -12.31 30.20 17.83
N ASN A 390 -12.97 30.47 18.96
CA ASN A 390 -14.24 31.21 18.97
C ASN A 390 -14.20 32.35 19.98
N ASP A 391 -13.07 33.08 20.03
CA ASP A 391 -12.90 34.23 20.92
C ASP A 391 -13.07 35.58 20.19
N GLY A 392 -13.15 35.56 18.85
CA GLY A 392 -13.30 36.74 18.00
C GLY A 392 -12.00 37.30 17.42
N THR A 393 -10.85 36.64 17.61
CA THR A 393 -9.55 37.06 17.04
C THR A 393 -9.28 36.48 15.66
N ALA A 394 -9.93 35.36 15.32
CA ALA A 394 -9.87 34.75 14.00
C ALA A 394 -10.62 35.57 12.93
N GLY A 395 -9.99 35.78 11.77
CA GLY A 395 -10.55 36.55 10.66
C GLY A 395 -10.14 36.04 9.28
N TRP A 396 -10.91 36.43 8.26
CA TRP A 396 -10.62 36.16 6.85
C TRP A 396 -9.87 37.32 6.21
N TYR A 397 -8.75 37.09 5.53
CA TYR A 397 -7.99 38.14 4.85
C TYR A 397 -7.84 37.90 3.34
N ASN A 398 -8.21 38.92 2.55
CA ASN A 398 -8.26 38.85 1.08
C ASN A 398 -7.09 39.58 0.40
N SER A 399 -5.88 39.51 0.96
CA SER A 399 -4.65 40.23 0.56
C SER A 399 -4.64 41.75 0.82
N THR A 400 -5.80 42.40 1.00
CA THR A 400 -5.89 43.86 1.18
C THR A 400 -6.59 44.29 2.46
N THR A 401 -7.52 43.49 2.97
CA THR A 401 -8.33 43.80 4.16
C THR A 401 -8.77 42.52 4.87
N VAL A 402 -8.95 42.60 6.19
CA VAL A 402 -9.73 41.59 6.93
C VAL A 402 -11.20 41.79 6.56
N ASN A 403 -11.87 40.75 6.07
CA ASN A 403 -13.20 40.80 5.49
C ASN A 403 -14.18 39.83 6.17
N GLY A 404 -14.16 39.82 7.51
CA GLY A 404 -15.10 39.06 8.34
C GLY A 404 -14.41 38.24 9.41
N GLU A 405 -15.16 37.90 10.46
CA GLU A 405 -14.75 36.98 11.52
C GLU A 405 -14.74 35.54 11.00
N ALA A 406 -13.79 34.74 11.48
CA ALA A 406 -13.59 33.35 11.11
C ALA A 406 -13.70 32.44 12.34
N ASN A 407 -14.70 32.63 13.20
CA ASN A 407 -14.84 31.87 14.44
C ASN A 407 -15.30 30.42 14.20
N ALA A 408 -14.66 29.45 14.85
CA ALA A 408 -14.97 28.02 14.79
C ALA A 408 -15.05 27.46 13.35
N VAL A 409 -14.23 28.00 12.45
CA VAL A 409 -14.13 27.58 11.05
C VAL A 409 -13.28 26.32 10.98
N PRO A 410 -13.74 25.22 10.35
CA PRO A 410 -12.87 24.08 10.09
C PRO A 410 -11.68 24.49 9.23
N VAL A 411 -10.49 24.14 9.68
CA VAL A 411 -9.21 24.42 9.01
C VAL A 411 -8.73 23.16 8.30
N PHE A 412 -8.66 22.04 9.00
CA PHE A 412 -8.36 20.70 8.44
C PHE A 412 -9.60 19.82 8.56
N ALA A 413 -9.81 18.92 7.60
CA ALA A 413 -10.98 18.05 7.62
C ALA A 413 -10.70 16.66 7.03
N ALA A 414 -11.44 15.68 7.53
CA ALA A 414 -11.48 14.32 7.01
C ALA A 414 -12.92 13.86 6.79
N THR A 415 -13.15 12.99 5.82
CA THR A 415 -14.42 12.29 5.64
C THR A 415 -14.19 10.86 5.16
N THR A 416 -15.19 10.01 5.33
CA THR A 416 -15.29 8.73 4.64
C THR A 416 -16.17 8.89 3.40
N PHE A 417 -15.94 8.08 2.38
CA PHE A 417 -16.78 8.00 1.19
C PHE A 417 -16.86 6.54 0.76
N ASP A 418 -18.04 5.94 0.97
CA ASP A 418 -18.23 4.48 0.97
C ASP A 418 -17.16 3.78 1.82
N PHE A 419 -16.27 3.00 1.19
CA PHE A 419 -15.20 2.31 1.91
C PHE A 419 -13.94 3.16 2.04
N GLY A 420 -13.76 4.25 1.27
CA GLY A 420 -12.56 5.05 1.31
C GLY A 420 -12.57 6.17 2.34
N ARG A 421 -11.48 6.93 2.28
CA ARG A 421 -11.14 7.98 3.24
C ARG A 421 -10.55 9.16 2.48
N VAL A 422 -10.93 10.37 2.87
CA VAL A 422 -10.42 11.63 2.29
C VAL A 422 -9.92 12.52 3.43
N VAL A 423 -8.73 13.10 3.26
CA VAL A 423 -8.17 14.14 4.15
C VAL A 423 -7.81 15.34 3.31
N VAL A 424 -8.10 16.54 3.83
CA VAL A 424 -7.83 17.80 3.14
C VAL A 424 -7.12 18.76 4.07
N VAL A 425 -6.00 19.28 3.58
CA VAL A 425 -5.19 20.31 4.24
C VAL A 425 -5.12 21.52 3.31
N PRO A 426 -5.82 22.63 3.63
CA PRO A 426 -5.84 23.84 2.83
C PRO A 426 -4.71 24.81 3.16
N ASP A 427 -3.51 24.26 3.31
CA ASP A 427 -2.23 24.98 3.31
C ASP A 427 -1.22 24.18 2.47
N ILE A 428 -0.79 24.71 1.33
CA ILE A 428 0.13 24.01 0.42
C ILE A 428 1.57 23.98 0.95
N ASN A 429 1.93 24.92 1.84
CA ASN A 429 3.26 25.02 2.44
C ASN A 429 3.47 24.02 3.57
N PHE A 430 2.39 23.37 4.02
CA PHE A 430 2.38 22.44 5.16
C PHE A 430 3.34 21.25 5.02
N VAL A 431 3.66 20.85 3.79
CA VAL A 431 4.61 19.76 3.49
C VAL A 431 5.99 20.27 3.04
N SER A 432 6.20 21.59 3.07
CA SER A 432 7.40 22.24 2.57
C SER A 432 8.48 22.34 3.63
N THR A 433 9.71 22.62 3.18
CA THR A 433 10.83 22.96 4.07
C THR A 433 11.12 24.46 4.12
N GLY A 434 10.11 25.29 3.83
CA GLY A 434 10.19 26.71 4.14
C GLY A 434 10.26 26.92 5.65
N ASP A 435 10.84 28.02 6.09
CA ASP A 435 10.89 28.46 7.50
C ASP A 435 10.42 29.92 7.46
N ALA A 436 9.10 30.08 7.31
CA ALA A 436 8.48 31.37 7.02
C ALA A 436 8.48 32.31 8.23
N ASP A 437 8.46 31.73 9.42
CA ASP A 437 8.54 32.40 10.72
C ASP A 437 9.98 32.55 11.26
N ALA A 438 10.95 31.90 10.63
CA ALA A 438 12.39 32.02 10.87
C ALA A 438 12.79 31.60 12.29
N ASP A 439 12.12 30.57 12.82
CA ASP A 439 12.40 30.02 14.15
C ASP A 439 13.48 28.92 14.12
N GLY A 440 13.87 28.49 12.93
CA GLY A 440 14.90 27.49 12.67
C GLY A 440 14.36 26.08 12.40
N TYR A 441 13.05 25.88 12.41
CA TYR A 441 12.37 24.64 12.06
C TYR A 441 11.63 24.79 10.73
N PRO A 442 11.89 23.91 9.74
CA PRO A 442 11.11 23.93 8.51
C PRO A 442 9.64 23.56 8.79
N THR A 443 8.68 24.17 8.08
CA THR A 443 7.22 24.01 8.27
C THR A 443 6.78 22.54 8.39
N LEU A 444 7.35 21.63 7.59
CA LEU A 444 7.08 20.19 7.69
C LEU A 444 7.34 19.60 9.09
N TYR A 445 8.38 20.08 9.77
CA TYR A 445 8.84 19.63 11.10
C TYR A 445 8.57 20.65 12.21
N ASP A 446 7.79 21.68 11.91
CA ASP A 446 7.40 22.69 12.87
C ASP A 446 6.21 22.18 13.70
N SER A 447 6.26 22.43 15.00
CA SER A 447 5.40 21.81 16.02
C SER A 447 5.21 20.30 15.79
N ASP A 448 3.96 19.80 15.65
CA ASP A 448 3.65 18.38 15.43
C ASP A 448 3.09 18.14 14.00
N ASN A 449 3.48 18.97 13.02
CA ASN A 449 3.01 18.87 11.64
C ASN A 449 3.34 17.50 11.00
N ASP A 450 4.53 16.99 11.24
CA ASP A 450 4.99 15.68 10.78
C ASP A 450 4.24 14.52 11.46
N VAL A 451 3.89 14.65 12.74
CA VAL A 451 3.05 13.70 13.48
C VAL A 451 1.65 13.63 12.87
N PHE A 452 1.02 14.79 12.64
CA PHE A 452 -0.30 14.85 11.98
C PHE A 452 -0.25 14.20 10.58
N LEU A 453 0.74 14.57 9.76
CA LEU A 453 0.90 14.03 8.41
C LEU A 453 1.07 12.52 8.46
N THR A 454 1.97 12.02 9.30
CA THR A 454 2.22 10.58 9.45
C THR A 454 0.94 9.84 9.90
N ASN A 455 0.22 10.37 10.88
CA ASN A 455 -1.05 9.81 11.33
C ASN A 455 -2.14 9.80 10.24
N ALA A 456 -2.22 10.84 9.41
CA ALA A 456 -3.17 10.91 8.30
C ALA A 456 -2.92 9.78 7.28
N PHE A 457 -1.65 9.54 6.94
CA PHE A 457 -1.29 8.49 5.99
C PHE A 457 -1.49 7.09 6.57
N PHE A 458 -1.18 6.87 7.85
CA PHE A 458 -1.50 5.60 8.52
C PHE A 458 -3.01 5.38 8.67
N TRP A 459 -3.79 6.45 8.88
CA TRP A 459 -5.24 6.33 8.95
C TRP A 459 -5.84 5.85 7.64
N PHE A 460 -5.29 6.20 6.47
CA PHE A 460 -5.76 5.66 5.20
C PHE A 460 -5.61 4.14 5.13
N ILE A 461 -4.44 3.62 5.50
CA ILE A 461 -4.10 2.19 5.37
C ILE A 461 -4.49 1.34 6.59
N GLN A 462 -5.11 1.93 7.61
CA GLN A 462 -5.56 1.19 8.77
C GLN A 462 -6.52 0.07 8.36
N ASN A 463 -6.16 -1.17 8.69
CA ASN A 463 -6.92 -2.39 8.40
C ASN A 463 -8.34 -2.32 8.97
N ARG A 464 -9.32 -2.78 8.20
CA ARG A 464 -10.73 -2.89 8.60
C ARG A 464 -11.25 -4.27 8.21
N ALA A 465 -12.15 -4.80 9.04
CA ALA A 465 -12.68 -6.14 8.80
C ALA A 465 -13.41 -6.25 7.45
N PRO A 466 -13.25 -7.41 6.75
CA PRO A 466 -14.05 -7.71 5.59
C PRO A 466 -15.54 -7.63 5.89
N ILE A 467 -16.33 -7.28 4.87
CA ILE A 467 -17.78 -7.30 4.92
C ILE A 467 -18.24 -8.44 4.01
N VAL A 468 -19.13 -9.28 4.51
CA VAL A 468 -19.65 -10.45 3.79
C VAL A 468 -21.18 -10.47 3.93
N GLU A 469 -21.86 -10.97 2.90
CA GLU A 469 -23.32 -11.15 2.87
C GLU A 469 -23.65 -12.49 2.23
N VAL A 470 -24.38 -13.36 2.92
CA VAL A 470 -24.87 -14.63 2.41
C VAL A 470 -25.99 -14.35 1.41
N VAL A 471 -25.79 -14.75 0.16
CA VAL A 471 -26.75 -14.51 -0.93
C VAL A 471 -27.67 -15.71 -1.10
N PHE A 472 -27.15 -16.93 -0.96
CA PHE A 472 -27.93 -18.15 -1.09
C PHE A 472 -27.26 -19.35 -0.40
N PRO A 473 -28.04 -20.24 0.25
CA PRO A 473 -29.43 -20.04 0.66
C PRO A 473 -29.55 -18.98 1.76
N ASN A 474 -30.63 -18.20 1.73
CA ASN A 474 -30.82 -17.06 2.65
C ASN A 474 -32.15 -17.12 3.43
N GLY A 475 -32.95 -18.16 3.26
CA GLY A 475 -34.07 -18.51 4.11
C GLY A 475 -35.37 -18.78 3.36
N GLY A 476 -36.12 -19.78 3.85
CA GLY A 476 -37.40 -20.21 3.30
C GLY A 476 -37.32 -21.08 2.04
N GLU A 477 -36.13 -21.34 1.51
CA GLU A 477 -35.94 -22.28 0.41
C GLU A 477 -36.16 -23.73 0.87
N GLN A 478 -36.48 -24.60 -0.09
CA GLN A 478 -36.46 -26.06 0.08
C GLN A 478 -35.44 -26.61 -0.91
N LEU A 479 -34.37 -27.22 -0.41
CA LEU A 479 -33.22 -27.66 -1.20
C LEU A 479 -33.11 -29.18 -1.22
N ASN A 480 -32.67 -29.71 -2.36
CA ASN A 480 -32.35 -31.13 -2.54
C ASN A 480 -31.23 -31.34 -3.56
N GLY A 481 -30.40 -32.36 -3.37
CA GLY A 481 -29.28 -32.64 -4.28
C GLY A 481 -28.04 -31.78 -4.01
N THR A 482 -27.43 -31.24 -5.07
CA THR A 482 -26.26 -30.36 -4.96
C THR A 482 -26.65 -28.93 -5.28
N HIS A 483 -26.28 -28.00 -4.41
CA HIS A 483 -26.53 -26.56 -4.54
C HIS A 483 -25.25 -25.76 -4.38
N HIS A 484 -25.23 -24.56 -4.95
CA HIS A 484 -24.13 -23.63 -4.78
C HIS A 484 -24.46 -22.69 -3.63
N ILE A 485 -23.77 -22.79 -2.51
CA ILE A 485 -23.77 -21.74 -1.50
C ILE A 485 -23.06 -20.53 -2.13
N MET A 486 -23.65 -19.35 -2.04
CA MET A 486 -23.15 -18.12 -2.63
C MET A 486 -23.17 -16.98 -1.61
N TRP A 487 -22.15 -16.14 -1.65
CA TRP A 487 -22.05 -14.92 -0.86
C TRP A 487 -21.43 -13.80 -1.68
N SER A 488 -21.63 -12.56 -1.23
CA SER A 488 -20.84 -11.41 -1.66
C SER A 488 -19.86 -11.05 -0.55
N ALA A 489 -18.70 -10.50 -0.90
CA ALA A 489 -17.76 -9.98 0.08
C ALA A 489 -16.94 -8.83 -0.50
N VAL A 490 -16.60 -7.88 0.35
CA VAL A 490 -15.74 -6.73 0.04
C VAL A 490 -14.82 -6.46 1.22
N ASP A 491 -13.57 -6.14 0.94
CA ASP A 491 -12.65 -5.63 1.95
C ASP A 491 -12.45 -4.12 1.74
N PRO A 492 -12.61 -3.28 2.78
CA PRO A 492 -12.31 -1.85 2.68
C PRO A 492 -10.83 -1.52 2.42
N ASN A 493 -9.92 -2.48 2.54
CA ASN A 493 -8.51 -2.41 2.18
C ASN A 493 -8.30 -3.13 0.83
N ILE A 494 -8.41 -2.37 -0.26
CA ILE A 494 -8.59 -2.85 -1.65
C ILE A 494 -7.59 -3.89 -2.19
N HIS A 495 -6.41 -4.01 -1.58
CA HIS A 495 -5.34 -4.91 -2.04
C HIS A 495 -5.14 -6.11 -1.12
N ASP A 496 -5.96 -6.27 -0.09
CA ASP A 496 -5.84 -7.36 0.87
C ASP A 496 -6.49 -8.64 0.29
N GLU A 497 -5.80 -9.78 0.44
CA GLU A 497 -6.32 -11.06 0.00
C GLU A 497 -7.35 -11.59 1.01
N MET A 498 -8.54 -11.96 0.52
CA MET A 498 -9.59 -12.54 1.36
C MET A 498 -9.65 -14.07 1.23
N THR A 499 -9.88 -14.73 2.37
CA THR A 499 -10.25 -16.16 2.45
C THR A 499 -11.60 -16.33 3.12
N PHE A 500 -12.29 -17.43 2.80
CA PHE A 500 -13.62 -17.72 3.33
C PHE A 500 -13.68 -19.09 4.02
N GLU A 501 -14.48 -19.15 5.08
CA GLU A 501 -14.92 -20.38 5.73
C GLU A 501 -16.45 -20.44 5.75
N VAL A 502 -17.00 -21.57 5.30
CA VAL A 502 -18.44 -21.78 5.20
C VAL A 502 -18.87 -22.79 6.25
N PHE A 503 -19.91 -22.45 6.99
CA PHE A 503 -20.50 -23.28 8.03
C PHE A 503 -21.94 -23.59 7.71
N VAL A 504 -22.40 -24.75 8.19
CA VAL A 504 -23.81 -25.15 8.22
C VAL A 504 -24.25 -25.33 9.67
N SER A 505 -25.46 -24.88 9.96
CA SER A 505 -26.21 -25.19 11.17
C SER A 505 -27.39 -26.06 10.77
N ASP A 506 -27.75 -27.06 11.58
CA ASP A 506 -28.99 -27.83 11.42
C ASP A 506 -30.05 -27.50 12.50
N ASN A 507 -29.80 -26.51 13.36
CA ASN A 507 -30.63 -26.20 14.53
C ASN A 507 -30.90 -24.69 14.74
N ASN A 508 -31.23 -23.98 13.64
CA ASN A 508 -31.54 -22.55 13.64
C ASN A 508 -30.39 -21.67 14.17
N GLY A 509 -29.15 -22.03 13.84
CA GLY A 509 -27.95 -21.26 14.15
C GLY A 509 -27.44 -21.41 15.58
N SER A 510 -27.93 -22.41 16.34
CA SER A 510 -27.52 -22.62 17.73
C SER A 510 -26.11 -23.23 17.81
N ASP A 511 -25.75 -24.12 16.89
CA ASP A 511 -24.40 -24.60 16.64
C ASP A 511 -24.05 -24.61 15.14
N TRP A 512 -22.76 -24.75 14.85
CA TRP A 512 -22.22 -24.57 13.50
C TRP A 512 -21.13 -25.60 13.22
N THR A 513 -21.22 -26.24 12.07
CA THR A 513 -20.23 -27.22 11.57
C THR A 513 -19.58 -26.66 10.31
N SER A 514 -18.24 -26.67 10.25
CA SER A 514 -17.49 -26.21 9.08
C SER A 514 -17.69 -27.18 7.91
N LEU A 515 -18.09 -26.64 6.75
CA LEU A 515 -18.19 -27.36 5.47
C LEU A 515 -16.86 -27.28 4.71
N VAL A 516 -16.24 -26.10 4.69
CA VAL A 516 -14.98 -25.83 4.00
C VAL A 516 -14.33 -24.58 4.60
N SER A 517 -12.99 -24.54 4.62
CA SER A 517 -12.20 -23.40 5.10
C SER A 517 -11.03 -23.10 4.16
N GLY A 518 -10.59 -21.84 4.10
CA GLY A 518 -9.42 -21.40 3.33
C GLY A 518 -9.64 -21.35 1.83
N ILE A 519 -10.88 -21.10 1.38
CA ILE A 519 -11.19 -20.92 -0.05
C ILE A 519 -11.17 -19.44 -0.44
N TYR A 520 -10.85 -19.16 -1.70
CA TYR A 520 -10.73 -17.80 -2.26
C TYR A 520 -11.88 -17.45 -3.21
N VAL A 521 -12.81 -18.37 -3.42
CA VAL A 521 -13.96 -18.21 -4.32
C VAL A 521 -15.19 -17.81 -3.53
N LEU A 522 -16.11 -17.06 -4.15
CA LEU A 522 -17.36 -16.56 -3.53
C LEU A 522 -18.53 -17.57 -3.58
N SER A 523 -18.21 -18.86 -3.74
CA SER A 523 -19.21 -19.92 -3.80
C SER A 523 -18.65 -21.27 -3.39
N TYR A 524 -19.52 -22.15 -2.89
CA TYR A 524 -19.17 -23.52 -2.52
C TYR A 524 -20.24 -24.53 -2.97
N ASP A 525 -19.80 -25.62 -3.60
CA ASP A 525 -20.67 -26.72 -4.03
C ASP A 525 -21.03 -27.61 -2.84
N TRP A 526 -22.26 -27.49 -2.35
CA TRP A 526 -22.75 -28.23 -1.21
C TRP A 526 -23.69 -29.37 -1.63
N ASN A 527 -23.33 -30.60 -1.28
CA ASN A 527 -24.18 -31.76 -1.49
C ASN A 527 -25.10 -31.98 -0.27
N THR A 528 -26.35 -31.53 -0.37
CA THR A 528 -27.35 -31.60 0.71
C THR A 528 -27.78 -33.03 1.02
N THR A 529 -27.56 -33.99 0.10
CA THR A 529 -27.93 -35.40 0.28
C THR A 529 -27.10 -36.13 1.35
N LEU A 530 -26.05 -35.48 1.84
CA LEU A 530 -25.20 -35.98 2.93
C LEU A 530 -25.69 -35.55 4.31
N HIS A 531 -26.80 -34.82 4.38
CA HIS A 531 -27.38 -34.26 5.60
C HIS A 531 -28.83 -34.75 5.78
N ASP A 532 -29.30 -34.82 7.03
CA ASP A 532 -30.66 -35.25 7.35
C ASP A 532 -31.69 -34.19 6.95
N ASP A 533 -32.90 -34.60 6.58
CA ASP A 533 -33.96 -33.67 6.22
C ASP A 533 -34.50 -32.93 7.46
N ALA A 534 -34.51 -31.59 7.40
CA ALA A 534 -35.03 -30.70 8.44
C ALA A 534 -35.29 -29.30 7.88
N ASN A 535 -36.08 -28.50 8.59
CA ASN A 535 -36.42 -27.12 8.22
C ASN A 535 -35.69 -26.05 9.06
N SER A 536 -34.59 -26.45 9.68
CA SER A 536 -33.81 -25.65 10.64
C SER A 536 -32.39 -25.35 10.15
N TYR A 537 -32.14 -25.52 8.85
CA TYR A 537 -30.81 -25.31 8.28
C TYR A 537 -30.51 -23.82 8.09
N MET A 538 -29.27 -23.44 8.37
CA MET A 538 -28.75 -22.08 8.10
C MET A 538 -27.30 -22.19 7.62
N ILE A 539 -26.88 -21.23 6.79
CA ILE A 539 -25.49 -21.07 6.37
C ILE A 539 -24.88 -19.86 7.08
N ARG A 540 -23.59 -19.96 7.41
CA ARG A 540 -22.75 -18.82 7.83
C ARG A 540 -21.50 -18.81 6.98
N VAL A 541 -21.09 -17.63 6.57
CA VAL A 541 -19.80 -17.41 5.91
C VAL A 541 -18.98 -16.48 6.78
N VAL A 542 -17.74 -16.86 7.05
CA VAL A 542 -16.72 -16.01 7.69
C VAL A 542 -15.71 -15.62 6.62
N ALA A 543 -15.53 -14.32 6.41
CA ALA A 543 -14.50 -13.74 5.56
C ALA A 543 -13.32 -13.28 6.43
N SER A 544 -12.09 -13.51 5.97
CA SER A 544 -10.85 -13.17 6.68
C SER A 544 -9.84 -12.53 5.73
N ASP A 545 -9.27 -11.38 6.11
CA ASP A 545 -8.14 -10.71 5.45
C ASP A 545 -6.77 -11.22 5.97
N GLY A 546 -6.78 -12.20 6.90
CA GLY A 546 -5.59 -12.74 7.58
C GLY A 546 -5.24 -12.05 8.91
N ILE A 547 -5.85 -10.91 9.23
CA ILE A 547 -5.68 -10.12 10.45
C ILE A 547 -6.99 -10.04 11.24
N THR A 548 -8.09 -9.70 10.57
CA THR A 548 -9.43 -9.54 11.09
C THR A 548 -10.46 -10.33 10.27
N THR A 549 -11.65 -10.50 10.84
CA THR A 549 -12.70 -11.32 10.22
C THR A 549 -14.05 -10.61 10.23
N GLY A 550 -14.77 -10.70 9.13
CA GLY A 550 -16.21 -10.43 9.03
C GLY A 550 -16.99 -11.73 8.96
N GLN A 551 -18.27 -11.70 9.35
CA GLN A 551 -19.13 -12.86 9.16
C GLN A 551 -20.57 -12.44 8.88
N ASP A 552 -21.27 -13.27 8.14
CA ASP A 552 -22.71 -13.15 7.92
C ASP A 552 -23.35 -14.54 7.87
N GLN A 553 -24.66 -14.59 8.09
CA GLN A 553 -25.44 -15.82 8.10
C GLN A 553 -26.78 -15.63 7.41
N SER A 554 -27.38 -16.73 6.94
CA SER A 554 -28.71 -16.71 6.33
C SER A 554 -29.72 -15.93 7.18
N ASP A 555 -30.56 -15.09 6.55
CA ASP A 555 -31.54 -14.25 7.24
C ASP A 555 -32.59 -15.09 7.98
N ASN A 556 -32.95 -16.25 7.44
CA ASN A 556 -33.86 -17.21 8.06
C ASN A 556 -33.44 -18.67 7.78
N PRO A 557 -33.99 -19.64 8.52
CA PRO A 557 -33.80 -21.04 8.22
C PRO A 557 -34.40 -21.45 6.87
N PHE A 558 -33.81 -22.48 6.26
CA PHE A 558 -34.32 -23.16 5.06
C PHE A 558 -34.45 -24.67 5.30
N GLU A 559 -35.11 -25.35 4.37
CA GLU A 559 -35.42 -26.77 4.45
C GLU A 559 -34.52 -27.61 3.53
N LEU A 560 -34.03 -28.73 4.04
CA LEU A 560 -33.50 -29.82 3.22
C LEU A 560 -34.57 -30.91 3.13
N ASP A 561 -34.92 -31.28 1.90
CA ASP A 561 -35.85 -32.38 1.61
C ASP A 561 -35.26 -33.27 0.51
N ASN A 562 -34.43 -34.22 0.92
CA ASN A 562 -33.78 -35.17 0.02
C ASN A 562 -34.64 -36.39 -0.29
N PHE A 563 -35.87 -36.47 0.20
CA PHE A 563 -36.79 -37.52 -0.24
C PHE A 563 -37.23 -37.25 -1.68
N LEU A 564 -36.96 -38.23 -2.56
CA LEU A 564 -37.74 -38.34 -3.79
C LEU A 564 -39.18 -38.54 -3.36
N ASP A 565 -40.08 -37.62 -3.69
CA ASP A 565 -41.52 -37.87 -3.67
C ASP A 565 -41.75 -39.19 -4.42
N GLY A 566 -41.91 -40.25 -3.63
CA GLY A 566 -42.10 -41.59 -4.13
C GLY A 566 -43.38 -41.59 -4.92
N ASP A 567 -43.24 -41.83 -6.23
CA ASP A 567 -44.22 -42.37 -7.15
C ASP A 567 -45.49 -42.83 -6.40
N GLY A 568 -46.53 -42.00 -6.48
CA GLY A 568 -47.77 -42.20 -5.76
C GLY A 568 -48.39 -43.56 -6.13
N GLY A 569 -48.25 -44.53 -5.22
CA GLY A 569 -49.04 -45.76 -5.19
C GLY A 569 -48.21 -47.04 -5.19
N LEU A 570 -48.12 -47.68 -4.02
CA LEU A 570 -47.87 -49.12 -3.98
C LEU A 570 -48.93 -49.82 -4.86
N PRO A 571 -48.56 -50.64 -5.85
CA PRO A 571 -49.53 -51.45 -6.57
C PRO A 571 -50.16 -52.40 -5.56
N VAL A 572 -51.46 -52.22 -5.32
CA VAL A 572 -52.23 -53.15 -4.51
C VAL A 572 -52.20 -54.49 -5.24
N ASP A 573 -51.48 -55.47 -4.69
CA ASP A 573 -51.43 -56.81 -5.27
C ASP A 573 -52.86 -57.38 -5.33
N PRO A 574 -53.42 -57.62 -6.53
CA PRO A 574 -54.76 -58.17 -6.67
C PRO A 574 -54.90 -59.53 -5.97
N MET A 575 -53.80 -60.31 -5.85
CA MET A 575 -53.79 -61.58 -5.12
C MET A 575 -53.96 -61.38 -3.61
N LEU A 576 -53.38 -60.32 -3.04
CA LEU A 576 -53.53 -59.99 -1.61
C LEU A 576 -54.96 -59.58 -1.28
N LEU A 577 -55.61 -58.80 -2.16
CA LEU A 577 -57.03 -58.45 -2.06
C LEU A 577 -57.94 -59.67 -2.22
N LEU A 578 -57.60 -60.61 -3.12
CA LEU A 578 -58.36 -61.84 -3.34
C LEU A 578 -58.22 -62.83 -2.16
N LEU A 579 -57.05 -62.90 -1.52
CA LEU A 579 -56.80 -63.71 -0.32
C LEU A 579 -57.54 -63.15 0.91
N ILE A 580 -57.54 -61.84 1.10
CA ILE A 580 -58.31 -61.18 2.18
C ILE A 580 -59.82 -61.34 1.91
N GLY A 581 -60.27 -61.19 0.67
CA GLY A 581 -61.67 -61.40 0.28
C GLY A 581 -62.15 -62.85 0.45
N ALA A 582 -61.34 -63.84 0.04
CA ALA A 582 -61.67 -65.25 0.17
C ALA A 582 -61.68 -65.72 1.64
N GLY A 583 -60.73 -65.23 2.45
CA GLY A 583 -60.68 -65.51 3.88
C GLY A 583 -61.90 -64.99 4.65
N VAL A 584 -62.36 -63.78 4.32
CA VAL A 584 -63.56 -63.17 4.94
C VAL A 584 -64.85 -63.91 4.51
N VAL A 585 -64.96 -64.32 3.24
CA VAL A 585 -66.13 -65.10 2.76
C VAL A 585 -66.21 -66.48 3.42
N ILE A 586 -65.09 -67.18 3.60
CA ILE A 586 -65.07 -68.48 4.29
C ILE A 586 -65.47 -68.34 5.76
N ILE A 587 -64.98 -67.32 6.47
CA ILE A 587 -65.34 -67.06 7.87
C ILE A 587 -66.84 -66.75 7.99
N VAL A 588 -67.39 -65.93 7.09
CA VAL A 588 -68.82 -65.59 7.08
C VAL A 588 -69.70 -66.82 6.77
N ILE A 589 -69.30 -67.68 5.83
CA ILE A 589 -70.03 -68.92 5.52
C ILE A 589 -70.00 -69.89 6.71
N VAL A 590 -68.85 -70.06 7.37
CA VAL A 590 -68.74 -70.90 8.58
C VAL A 590 -69.60 -70.37 9.71
N ILE A 591 -69.61 -69.05 9.95
CA ILE A 591 -70.47 -68.42 10.95
C ILE A 591 -71.96 -68.62 10.61
N ILE A 592 -72.38 -68.44 9.36
CA ILE A 592 -73.78 -68.65 8.92
C ILE A 592 -74.20 -70.12 9.06
N ILE A 593 -73.33 -71.09 8.73
CA ILE A 593 -73.61 -72.52 8.88
C ILE A 593 -73.73 -72.91 10.36
N ILE A 594 -72.86 -72.38 11.22
CA ILE A 594 -72.93 -72.61 12.68
C ILE A 594 -74.20 -71.96 13.25
N MET A 595 -74.58 -70.77 12.80
CA MET A 595 -75.78 -70.08 13.28
C MET A 595 -77.08 -70.74 12.81
N LYS A 596 -77.15 -71.30 11.58
CA LYS A 596 -78.33 -72.03 11.09
C LYS A 596 -78.53 -73.42 11.70
N LYS A 597 -77.54 -73.99 12.40
CA LYS A 597 -77.71 -75.24 13.15
C LYS A 597 -78.28 -75.06 14.57
N LYS A 598 -78.59 -73.83 14.99
CA LYS A 598 -79.25 -73.53 16.26
C LYS A 598 -80.51 -72.68 16.08
N LYS A 599 -81.46 -73.16 15.27
CA LYS A 599 -82.91 -73.29 15.55
C LYS A 599 -83.67 -73.65 14.28
#